data_AF-A0A3D2XEW5-F1
#
_entry.id   AF-A0A3D2XEW5-F1
#
_cell.length_a   1.000
_cell.length_b   1.000
_cell.length_c   1.000
_cell.angle_alpha   90.00
_cell.angle_beta   90.00
_cell.angle_gamma   90.00
#
_symmetry.space_group_name_H-M   'P 1'
#
loop_
_entity.id
_entity.type
_entity.pdbx_description
1 polymer ?
#
loop_
_entity_poly.entity_id
_entity_poly.type
_entity_poly.pdbx_seq_one_letter_code
_entity_poly.pdbx_strand_id
1 'polypeptide(L)' 'MKKLLLACCLLNIGFVQAQRILTTPPSGGNKKAMVGEQIGLTTVTIRYDRPAVKGREGKIWGQLVQPGFFDQGFGNTTA' A
#
# COMPACT_ATOMS: atom_id res chain seq x y z
N MET A 1 -7.33 -10.83 44.46
CA MET A 1 -6.48 -11.50 43.44
C MET A 1 -7.07 -11.45 42.04
N LYS A 2 -8.32 -11.87 41.81
CA LYS A 2 -8.96 -11.85 40.47
C LYS A 2 -9.02 -10.45 39.82
N LYS A 3 -9.32 -9.40 40.60
CA LYS A 3 -9.34 -8.00 40.12
C LYS A 3 -7.95 -7.50 39.70
N LEU A 4 -6.89 -7.93 40.40
CA LEU A 4 -5.51 -7.57 40.08
C LEU A 4 -5.04 -8.28 38.81
N LEU A 5 -5.38 -9.57 38.65
CA LEU A 5 -5.14 -10.32 37.43
C LEU A 5 -5.85 -9.69 36.22
N LEU A 6 -7.11 -9.27 36.39
CA LEU A 6 -7.86 -8.60 35.33
C LEU A 6 -7.24 -7.26 34.93
N ALA A 7 -6.78 -6.46 35.90
CA ALA A 7 -6.08 -5.21 35.64
C ALA A 7 -4.76 -5.45 34.88
N CYS A 8 -3.97 -6.46 35.27
CA CYS A 8 -2.76 -6.86 34.55
C CYS A 8 -3.06 -7.28 33.10
N CYS A 9 -4.12 -8.07 32.85
CA CYS A 9 -4.50 -8.44 31.49
C CYS A 9 -4.87 -7.22 30.62
N LEU A 10 -5.64 -6.28 31.18
CA LEU A 10 -6.04 -5.06 30.47
C LEU A 10 -4.84 -4.17 30.10
N LEU A 11 -3.85 -4.06 31.00
CA LEU A 11 -2.60 -3.35 30.74
C LEU A 11 -1.81 -3.99 29.58
N ASN A 12 -1.68 -5.31 29.56
CA ASN A 12 -0.95 -6.03 28.51
C ASN A 12 -1.55 -5.83 27.12
N ILE A 13 -2.89 -5.76 27.00
CA ILE A 13 -3.56 -5.51 25.71
C ILE A 13 -3.18 -4.13 25.14
N GLY A 14 -3.07 -3.11 26.00
CA GLY A 14 -2.63 -1.78 25.59
C GLY A 14 -1.21 -1.76 25.02
N PHE A 15 -0.27 -2.48 25.66
CA PHE A 15 1.11 -2.58 25.19
C PHE A 15 1.23 -3.28 23.83
N VAL A 16 0.45 -4.32 23.57
CA VAL A 16 0.45 -5.03 22.27
C VAL A 16 -0.10 -4.14 21.15
N GLN A 17 -1.15 -3.35 21.41
CA GLN A 17 -1.71 -2.43 20.42
C GLN A 17 -0.74 -1.28 20.08
N ALA A 18 0.06 -0.80 21.02
CA ALA A 18 1.06 0.24 20.77
C ALA A 18 2.18 -0.24 19.82
N GLN A 19 2.51 -1.54 19.82
CA GLN A 19 3.57 -2.10 18.95
C GLN A 19 3.16 -2.31 17.49
N ARG A 20 1.85 -2.23 17.17
CA ARG A 20 1.33 -2.47 15.79
C ARG A 20 1.95 -1.54 14.75
N ILE A 21 2.25 -0.30 15.10
CA ILE A 21 2.77 0.71 14.17
C ILE A 21 4.17 0.33 13.63
N LEU A 22 4.97 -0.39 14.42
CA LEU A 22 6.33 -0.79 14.01
C LEU A 22 6.36 -2.10 13.24
N THR A 23 5.44 -3.02 13.53
CA THR A 23 5.49 -4.40 13.01
C THR A 23 4.53 -4.65 11.85
N THR A 24 3.56 -3.76 11.63
CA THR A 24 2.59 -3.90 10.54
C THR A 24 2.80 -2.86 9.44
N PRO A 25 2.48 -3.20 8.18
CA PRO A 25 2.47 -2.22 7.11
C PRO A 25 1.55 -1.03 7.46
N PRO A 26 1.89 0.18 7.04
CA PRO A 26 1.06 1.36 7.28
C PRO A 26 -0.32 1.22 6.63
N SER A 27 -1.23 2.12 7.02
CA SER A 27 -2.63 2.14 6.58
C SER A 27 -2.75 1.91 5.06
N GLY A 28 -3.61 0.97 4.67
CA GLY A 28 -3.77 0.52 3.28
C GLY A 28 -2.92 -0.70 2.89
N GLY A 29 -2.07 -1.22 3.78
CA GLY A 29 -1.28 -2.44 3.54
C GLY A 29 -0.12 -2.27 2.57
N ASN A 30 0.06 -1.06 2.03
CA ASN A 30 1.12 -0.74 1.08
C ASN A 30 2.42 -0.44 1.83
N LYS A 31 3.51 -1.10 1.43
CA LYS A 31 4.84 -0.75 1.93
C LYS A 31 5.20 0.65 1.45
N LYS A 32 5.71 1.48 2.35
CA LYS A 32 6.26 2.80 2.00
C LYS A 32 7.73 2.64 1.61
N ALA A 33 8.16 3.42 0.64
CA ALA A 33 9.55 3.44 0.20
C ALA A 33 9.99 4.88 -0.09
N MET A 34 11.30 5.08 -0.01
CA MET A 34 11.94 6.34 -0.32
C MET A 34 13.23 6.06 -1.07
N VAL A 35 13.47 6.84 -2.12
CA VAL A 35 14.77 6.94 -2.77
C VAL A 35 15.20 8.41 -2.72
N GLY A 36 16.48 8.65 -2.49
CA GLY A 36 17.01 10.01 -2.46
C GLY A 36 18.45 10.02 -2.95
N GLU A 37 18.82 11.12 -3.59
CA GLU A 37 20.13 11.32 -4.18
C GLU A 37 20.54 12.79 -4.01
N GLN A 38 21.81 13.01 -3.67
CA GLN A 38 22.40 14.34 -3.65
C GLN A 38 23.00 14.62 -5.04
N ILE A 39 22.51 15.65 -5.71
CA ILE A 39 23.00 16.11 -7.01
C ILE A 39 23.58 17.51 -6.83
N GLY A 40 24.90 17.59 -6.71
CA GLY A 40 25.61 18.85 -6.43
C GLY A 40 25.15 19.47 -5.10
N LEU A 41 24.52 20.64 -5.17
CA LEU A 41 23.99 21.37 -4.01
C LEU A 41 22.55 20.98 -3.64
N THR A 42 21.89 20.15 -4.44
CA THR A 42 20.47 19.84 -4.26
C THR A 42 20.26 18.39 -3.82
N THR A 43 19.40 18.18 -2.82
CA THR A 43 18.91 16.86 -2.45
C THR A 43 17.60 16.58 -3.18
N VAL A 44 17.56 15.51 -3.97
CA VAL A 44 16.33 15.00 -4.58
C VAL A 44 15.83 13.85 -3.72
N THR A 45 14.54 13.85 -3.39
CA THR A 45 13.92 12.78 -2.61
C THR A 45 12.55 12.44 -3.19
N ILE A 46 12.34 11.15 -3.44
CA ILE A 46 11.07 10.61 -3.91
C ILE A 46 10.54 9.68 -2.81
N ARG A 47 9.37 10.00 -2.27
CA ARG A 47 8.61 9.13 -1.38
C ARG A 47 7.46 8.53 -2.17
N TYR A 48 7.31 7.21 -2.10
CA TYR A 48 6.30 6.50 -2.88
C TYR A 48 5.74 5.30 -2.14
N ASP A 49 4.54 4.89 -2.58
CA ASP A 49 3.85 3.72 -2.08
C ASP A 49 4.11 2.54 -3.01
N ARG A 50 4.24 1.34 -2.44
CA ARG A 50 4.39 0.08 -3.19
C ARG A 50 3.09 -0.73 -3.10
N PRO A 51 2.05 -0.36 -3.88
CA PRO A 51 0.80 -1.10 -3.87
C PRO A 51 0.98 -2.50 -4.47
N ALA A 52 0.24 -3.46 -3.91
CA ALA A 52 0.13 -4.77 -4.52
C ALA A 52 -0.59 -4.67 -5.87
N VAL A 53 -0.08 -5.37 -6.87
CA VAL A 53 -0.63 -5.36 -8.23
C VAL A 53 -1.92 -6.18 -8.35
N LYS A 54 -2.17 -7.11 -7.43
CA LYS A 54 -3.42 -7.89 -7.28
C LYS A 54 -3.89 -8.56 -8.58
N GLY A 55 -3.03 -9.35 -9.25
CA GLY A 55 -3.41 -10.06 -10.49
C GLY A 55 -3.30 -9.23 -11.78
N ARG A 56 -2.78 -8.00 -11.68
CA ARG A 56 -2.54 -7.09 -12.82
C ARG A 56 -1.07 -7.03 -13.23
N GLU A 57 -0.27 -8.01 -12.83
CA GLU A 57 1.10 -8.19 -13.30
C GLU A 57 1.15 -8.11 -14.83
N GLY A 58 1.97 -7.20 -15.37
CA GLY A 58 2.08 -7.00 -16.82
C GLY A 58 0.90 -6.29 -17.50
N LYS A 59 -0.14 -5.87 -16.76
CA LYS A 59 -1.33 -5.18 -17.30
C LYS A 59 -1.42 -3.70 -16.92
N ILE A 60 -0.56 -3.23 -16.00
CA ILE A 60 -0.66 -1.88 -15.39
C ILE A 60 -0.39 -0.77 -16.40
N TRP A 61 0.51 -1.01 -17.35
CA TRP A 61 0.93 -0.03 -18.35
C TRP A 61 0.29 -0.26 -19.72
N GLY A 62 -0.83 -0.98 -19.75
CA GLY A 62 -1.48 -1.44 -20.96
C GLY A 62 -1.24 -2.93 -21.20
N GLN A 63 -2.18 -3.54 -21.93
CA GLN A 63 -2.00 -4.86 -22.54
C GLN A 63 -1.72 -4.65 -24.03
N LEU A 64 -1.47 -5.74 -24.76
CA LEU A 64 -1.38 -5.70 -26.23
C LEU A 64 -2.57 -4.89 -26.76
N VAL A 65 -2.27 -3.79 -27.47
CA VAL A 65 -3.30 -2.97 -28.11
C VAL A 65 -4.06 -3.88 -29.06
N GLN A 66 -5.37 -3.96 -28.89
CA GLN A 66 -6.18 -4.86 -29.70
C GLN A 66 -6.15 -4.38 -31.16
N PRO A 67 -5.90 -5.27 -32.14
CA PRO A 67 -5.80 -4.86 -33.53
C PRO A 67 -7.18 -4.42 -34.05
N GLY A 68 -7.21 -3.32 -34.82
CA GLY A 68 -8.41 -2.82 -35.48
C GLY A 68 -9.29 -1.89 -34.60
N PHE A 69 -10.55 -1.76 -34.98
CA PHE A 69 -11.54 -0.99 -34.22
C PHE A 69 -12.08 -1.84 -33.06
N PHE A 70 -11.36 -1.83 -31.93
CA PHE A 70 -11.81 -2.48 -30.70
C PHE A 70 -12.65 -1.50 -29.87
N ASP A 71 -13.86 -1.90 -29.50
CA ASP A 71 -14.70 -1.11 -28.59
C ASP A 71 -14.20 -1.26 -27.15
N GLN A 72 -13.63 -0.20 -26.58
CA GLN A 72 -13.14 -0.17 -25.21
C GLN A 72 -14.24 -0.01 -24.15
N GLY A 73 -15.52 0.08 -24.55
CA GLY A 73 -16.66 0.22 -23.63
C GLY A 73 -16.74 1.59 -22.95
N PHE A 74 -16.03 2.59 -23.45
CA PHE A 74 -16.07 3.97 -22.98
C PHE A 74 -17.10 4.83 -23.74
N GLY A 75 -17.91 4.23 -24.61
CA GLY A 75 -18.93 4.90 -25.42
C GLY A 75 -20.30 4.21 -25.35
N ASN A 76 -21.27 4.78 -26.06
CA ASN A 76 -22.67 4.32 -26.05
C ASN A 76 -22.93 3.17 -27.05
N THR A 77 -21.90 2.45 -27.47
CA THR A 77 -22.04 1.45 -28.53
C THR A 77 -22.74 0.21 -27.99
N THR A 78 -23.95 -0.02 -28.48
CA THR A 78 -24.65 -1.30 -28.40
C THR A 78 -24.42 -2.03 -29.72
N ALA A 79 -23.37 -2.84 -29.80
CA ALA A 79 -23.18 -3.80 -30.88
C ALA A 79 -23.22 -5.23 -30.30
#